data_AF-A0A7Y0MDF6-F1
#
_entry.id   AF-A0A7Y0MDF6-F1
#
_cell.length_a   1.000
_cell.length_b   1.000
_cell.length_c   1.000
_cell.angle_alpha   90.00
_cell.angle_beta   90.00
_cell.angle_gamma   90.00
#
_symmetry.space_group_name_H-M   'P 1'
#
loop_
_entity.id
_entity.type
_entity.pdbx_description
1 polymer ?
#
loop_
_entity_poly.entity_id
_entity_poly.type
_entity_poly.pdbx_seq_one_letter_code
_entity_poly.pdbx_strand_id
1 'polypeptide(L)' 'MSTNKAFNQAAGKAHAGWKGFVWYFKSLMGENAYQAYLDHHARTHTGTPPMTEREFWRDKTDRQDRNPEGRCC' A
#
# COMPACT_ATOMS: atom_id res chain seq x y z
N MET A 1 17.88 38.05 -15.35
CA MET A 1 18.31 36.98 -14.43
C MET A 1 17.20 36.67 -13.42
N SER A 2 16.06 36.09 -13.86
CA SER A 2 14.96 35.71 -12.94
C SER A 2 13.95 34.75 -13.58
N THR A 3 14.42 33.71 -14.26
CA THR A 3 13.55 32.66 -14.84
C THR A 3 13.52 31.37 -14.00
N ASN A 4 14.48 31.17 -13.09
CA ASN A 4 14.65 29.89 -12.38
C ASN A 4 13.74 29.70 -11.15
N LYS A 5 13.11 30.78 -10.63
CA LYS A 5 12.28 30.71 -9.42
C LYS A 5 10.86 30.18 -9.71
N ALA A 6 10.36 30.35 -10.93
CA ALA A 6 9.04 29.84 -11.33
C ALA A 6 9.05 28.32 -11.54
N PHE A 7 10.12 27.79 -12.11
CA PHE A 7 10.26 26.36 -12.40
C PHE A 7 10.35 25.51 -11.12
N ASN A 8 11.11 25.97 -10.13
CA ASN A 8 11.24 25.28 -8.83
C ASN A 8 9.94 25.29 -8.01
N GLN A 9 9.11 26.33 -8.15
CA GLN A 9 7.81 26.39 -7.48
C GLN A 9 6.77 25.49 -8.15
N ALA A 10 6.80 25.38 -9.48
CA ALA A 10 5.98 24.42 -10.22
C ALA A 10 6.37 22.97 -9.88
N ALA A 11 7.67 22.68 -9.78
CA ALA A 11 8.18 21.38 -9.36
C ALA A 11 7.74 21.01 -7.93
N GLY A 12 7.79 21.95 -6.97
CA GLY A 12 7.35 21.69 -5.59
C GLY A 12 5.85 21.37 -5.47
N LYS A 13 4.99 22.07 -6.22
CA LYS A 13 3.55 21.79 -6.26
C LYS A 13 3.23 20.49 -7.01
N ALA A 14 3.93 20.23 -8.11
CA ALA A 14 3.82 18.96 -8.84
C ALA A 14 4.26 17.78 -7.97
N HIS A 15 5.31 17.93 -7.16
CA HIS A 15 5.82 16.90 -6.26
C HIS A 15 4.84 16.60 -5.11
N ALA A 16 4.14 17.61 -4.59
CA ALA A 16 3.10 17.42 -3.58
C ALA A 16 1.88 16.67 -4.15
N GLY A 17 1.41 17.06 -5.35
CA GLY A 17 0.33 16.36 -6.05
C GLY A 17 0.69 14.92 -6.42
N TRP A 18 1.93 14.70 -6.90
CA TRP A 18 2.44 13.37 -7.24
C TRP A 18 2.54 12.44 -6.02
N LYS A 19 2.96 12.96 -4.85
CA LYS A 19 2.97 12.16 -3.61
C LYS A 19 1.57 11.70 -3.19
N GLY A 20 0.56 12.56 -3.30
CA GLY A 20 -0.82 12.19 -3.01
C GLY A 20 -1.36 11.14 -3.99
N PHE A 21 -1.06 11.30 -5.28
CA PHE A 21 -1.41 10.35 -6.32
C PHE A 21 -0.72 8.99 -6.14
N VAL A 22 0.58 8.97 -5.82
CA VAL A 22 1.32 7.74 -5.51
C VAL A 22 0.78 7.07 -4.24
N TRP A 23 0.46 7.83 -3.19
CA TRP A 23 -0.16 7.27 -1.99
C TRP A 23 -1.54 6.66 -2.29
N TYR A 24 -2.34 7.34 -3.12
CA TYR A 24 -3.66 6.87 -3.55
C TYR A 24 -3.55 5.63 -4.45
N PHE A 25 -2.67 5.64 -5.45
CA PHE A 25 -2.40 4.48 -6.31
C PHE A 25 -1.82 3.31 -5.53
N LYS A 26 -0.95 3.55 -4.53
CA LYS A 26 -0.40 2.52 -3.66
C LYS A 26 -1.44 1.90 -2.73
N SER A 27 -2.43 2.71 -2.33
CA SER A 27 -3.60 2.26 -1.58
C SER A 27 -4.54 1.44 -2.46
N LEU A 28 -4.74 1.85 -3.72
CA LEU A 28 -5.61 1.16 -4.69
C LEU A 28 -5.01 -0.12 -5.30
N MET A 29 -3.70 -0.12 -5.60
CA MET A 29 -2.99 -1.24 -6.25
C MET A 29 -2.70 -2.41 -5.30
N GLY A 30 -3.11 -2.32 -4.02
CA GLY A 30 -2.90 -3.40 -3.06
C GLY A 30 -1.44 -3.61 -2.65
N GLU A 31 -0.52 -2.72 -3.04
CA GLU A 31 0.86 -2.68 -2.54
C GLU A 31 0.89 -2.48 -1.01
N ASN A 32 -0.18 -1.92 -0.44
CA ASN A 32 -0.33 -1.72 1.00
C ASN A 32 -1.20 -2.79 1.69
N ALA A 33 -1.26 -4.01 1.13
CA ALA A 33 -2.02 -5.11 1.72
C ALA A 33 -1.66 -5.36 3.19
N TYR A 34 -0.39 -5.19 3.57
CA TYR A 34 0.05 -5.32 4.96
C TYR A 34 -0.47 -4.17 5.85
N GLN A 35 -0.46 -2.92 5.38
CA GLN A 35 -1.03 -1.80 6.14
C GLN A 35 -2.55 -1.93 6.30
N ALA A 36 -3.25 -2.38 5.25
CA ALA A 36 -4.68 -2.69 5.34
C ALA A 36 -4.95 -3.82 6.35
N TYR A 37 -4.09 -4.84 6.40
CA TYR A 37 -4.13 -5.87 7.43
C TYR A 37 -3.90 -5.30 8.83
N LEU A 38 -2.94 -4.40 9.03
CA LEU A 38 -2.69 -3.78 10.33
C LEU A 38 -3.87 -2.92 10.80
N ASP A 39 -4.48 -2.12 9.92
CA ASP A 39 -5.68 -1.35 10.25
C ASP A 39 -6.86 -2.27 10.61
N HIS A 40 -7.09 -3.32 9.82
CA HIS A 40 -8.09 -4.34 10.14
C HIS A 40 -7.78 -5.02 11.47
N HIS A 41 -6.54 -5.45 11.70
CA HIS A 41 -6.11 -6.09 12.93
C HIS A 41 -6.27 -5.17 14.14
N ALA A 42 -5.95 -3.88 14.00
CA ALA A 42 -6.14 -2.89 15.06
C ALA A 42 -7.62 -2.70 15.42
N ARG A 43 -8.54 -2.87 14.46
CA ARG A 43 -9.99 -2.77 14.69
C ARG A 43 -10.61 -4.06 15.23
N THR A 44 -10.18 -5.21 14.73
CA THR A 44 -10.80 -6.52 14.99
C THR A 44 -10.13 -7.27 16.15
N HIS A 45 -8.83 -7.05 16.36
CA HIS A 45 -8.00 -7.80 17.31
C HIS A 45 -7.19 -6.86 18.21
N THR A 46 -7.90 -6.04 19.00
CA THR A 46 -7.33 -5.18 20.05
C THR A 46 -6.82 -6.02 21.23
N GLY A 47 -5.67 -6.66 21.10
CA GLY A 47 -5.07 -7.45 22.19
C GLY A 47 -4.06 -8.51 21.75
N THR A 48 -4.04 -8.84 20.47
CA THR A 48 -3.04 -9.74 19.89
C THR A 48 -1.99 -8.91 19.13
N PRO A 49 -0.70 -9.26 19.16
CA PRO A 49 0.26 -8.65 18.26
C PRO A 49 -0.07 -9.03 16.80
N PRO A 50 -0.04 -8.09 15.85
CA PRO A 50 -0.20 -8.42 14.45
C PRO A 50 0.95 -9.30 13.96
N MET A 51 0.69 -10.11 12.93
CA MET A 51 1.73 -10.88 12.24
C MET A 51 2.78 -9.95 11.65
N THR A 52 4.02 -10.43 11.55
CA THR A 52 5.06 -9.68 10.82
C THR A 52 4.75 -9.64 9.33
N GLU A 53 5.32 -8.68 8.61
CA GLU A 53 5.10 -8.51 7.17
C GLU A 53 5.42 -9.79 6.37
N ARG A 54 6.53 -10.46 6.71
CA ARG A 54 6.92 -11.72 6.07
C ARG A 54 5.91 -12.84 6.31
N GLU A 55 5.40 -12.95 7.54
CA GLU A 55 4.39 -13.95 7.87
C GLU A 55 3.07 -13.68 7.15
N PHE A 56 2.67 -12.41 7.07
CA PHE A 56 1.49 -11.98 6.31
C PHE A 56 1.62 -12.37 4.83
N TRP A 57 2.75 -12.09 4.19
CA TRP A 57 2.95 -12.47 2.78
C TRP A 57 2.97 -13.99 2.58
N ARG A 58 3.64 -14.73 3.47
CA ARG A 58 3.63 -16.19 3.43
C ARG A 58 2.21 -16.75 3.56
N ASP A 59 1.46 -16.29 4.55
CA ASP A 59 0.08 -16.71 4.83
C ASP A 59 -0.88 -16.31 3.70
N LYS A 60 -0.68 -15.14 3.08
CA LYS A 60 -1.42 -14.72 1.88
C LYS A 60 -1.14 -15.65 0.69
N THR A 61 0.13 -15.91 0.38
CA THR A 61 0.52 -16.82 -0.70
C THR A 61 0.00 -18.23 -0.44
N ASP A 62 0.12 -18.72 0.78
CA ASP A 62 -0.34 -20.04 1.19
C ASP A 62 -1.88 -20.16 1.12
N ARG A 63 -2.65 -19.12 1.45
CA ARG A 63 -4.09 -19.09 1.17
C ARG A 63 -4.40 -19.12 -0.32
N GLN A 64 -3.60 -18.44 -1.16
CA GLN A 64 -3.80 -18.48 -2.61
C GLN A 64 -3.41 -19.83 -3.22
N ASP A 65 -2.40 -20.50 -2.64
CA ASP A 65 -1.96 -21.84 -3.06
C ASP A 65 -2.94 -22.92 -2.61
N ARG A 66 -3.41 -22.84 -1.35
CA ARG A 66 -4.41 -23.76 -0.78
C ARG A 66 -5.83 -23.56 -1.30
N ASN A 67 -6.12 -22.42 -1.93
CA ASN A 67 -7.42 -22.14 -2.50
C ASN A 67 -7.34 -21.96 -4.03
N PRO A 68 -7.07 -23.04 -4.79
CA PRO A 68 -6.95 -23.01 -6.24
C PRO A 68 -8.30 -22.86 -6.96
N GLU A 69 -9.39 -22.49 -6.28
CA GLU A 69 -10.77 -22.44 -6.81
C GLU A 69 -10.98 -21.47 -7.99
N GLY A 70 -9.95 -20.71 -8.39
CA GLY A 70 -9.90 -19.98 -9.66
C GLY A 70 -9.24 -20.72 -10.83
N ARG A 71 -8.74 -21.94 -10.64
CA ARG A 71 -8.20 -22.83 -11.68
C ARG A 71 -9.17 -23.98 -11.91
N CYS A 72 -10.39 -23.67 -12.32
CA CYS A 72 -11.18 -24.66 -13.03
C CYS A 72 -10.68 -24.72 -14.48
N CYS A 73 -10.31 -25.93 -14.88
CA CYS A 73 -10.28 -26.38 -16.26
C CYS A 73 -11.57 -26.03 -17.01
#